data_AF-A0A1H5Y7G7-F1
#
_entry.id   AF-A0A1H5Y7G7-F1
#
_cell.length_a   1.000
_cell.length_b   1.000
_cell.length_c   1.000
_cell.angle_alpha   90.00
_cell.angle_beta   90.00
_cell.angle_gamma   90.00
#
_symmetry.space_group_name_H-M   'P 1'
#
loop_
_entity.id
_entity.type
_entity.pdbx_description
1 polymer ?
#
loop_
_entity_poly.entity_id
_entity_poly.type
_entity_poly.pdbx_seq_one_letter_code
_entity_poly.pdbx_strand_id
1 'polypeptide(L)' 'MTEFEAQVLRDLSALKAQMDQLLGIGQPGRLHEIEERVASHERSVQRLKGMMGALGVLLTVAHVVVTWFAERR' A
#
# COMPACT_ATOMS: atom_id res chain seq x y z
N MET A 1 -22.46 0.58 42.35
CA MET A 1 -21.39 0.59 41.33
C MET A 1 -20.22 1.34 41.93
N THR A 2 -19.03 0.73 41.92
CA THR A 2 -17.83 1.36 42.51
C THR A 2 -17.28 2.45 41.58
N GLU A 3 -16.47 3.37 42.10
CA GLU A 3 -15.84 4.43 41.30
C GLU A 3 -14.92 3.84 40.22
N PHE A 4 -14.22 2.76 40.56
CA PHE A 4 -13.40 1.99 39.62
C PHE A 4 -14.24 1.41 38.48
N GLU A 5 -15.36 0.74 38.77
CA GLU A 5 -16.26 0.20 37.75
C GLU A 5 -16.79 1.30 36.82
N ALA A 6 -17.17 2.46 37.38
CA ALA A 6 -17.62 3.59 36.60
C ALA A 6 -16.54 4.13 35.66
N GLN A 7 -15.30 4.21 36.14
CA GLN A 7 -14.17 4.65 35.32
C GLN A 7 -13.88 3.67 34.18
N VAL A 8 -13.79 2.38 34.49
CA VAL A 8 -13.51 1.32 33.50
C VAL A 8 -14.57 1.30 32.39
N LEU A 9 -15.85 1.42 32.74
CA LEU A 9 -16.94 1.45 31.76
C LEU A 9 -16.88 2.68 30.85
N ARG A 10 -16.51 3.84 31.40
CA ARG A 10 -16.28 5.05 30.59
C ARG A 10 -15.16 4.82 29.58
N ASP A 11 -14.03 4.30 30.03
CA ASP A 11 -12.85 4.09 29.17
C ASP A 11 -13.13 3.04 28.08
N LEU A 12 -13.80 1.94 28.42
CA LEU A 12 -14.23 0.92 27.45
C LEU A 12 -15.24 1.48 26.43
N SER A 13 -16.17 2.33 26.85
CA SER A 13 -17.12 2.95 25.94
C SER A 13 -16.43 3.87 24.93
N ALA A 14 -15.44 4.65 25.40
CA ALA A 14 -14.64 5.53 24.55
C ALA A 14 -13.76 4.73 23.58
N LEU A 15 -13.14 3.64 24.06
CA LEU A 15 -12.35 2.74 23.22
C LEU A 15 -13.21 2.09 22.14
N LYS A 16 -14.40 1.58 22.50
CA LYS A 16 -15.33 0.98 21.55
C LYS A 16 -15.70 1.99 20.45
N ALA A 17 -16.06 3.21 20.83
CA ALA A 17 -16.40 4.25 19.86
C ALA A 17 -15.24 4.57 18.90
N GLN A 18 -14.00 4.58 19.38
CA GLN A 18 -12.82 4.78 18.53
C GLN A 18 -12.59 3.58 17.59
N MET A 19 -12.76 2.36 18.09
CA MET A 19 -12.65 1.15 17.27
C MET A 19 -13.74 1.10 16.19
N ASP A 20 -14.98 1.46 16.53
CA ASP A 20 -16.08 1.53 15.58
C ASP A 20 -15.79 2.52 14.43
N GLN A 21 -15.08 3.62 14.70
CA GLN A 21 -14.63 4.55 13.65
C GLN A 21 -13.46 4.01 12.81
N LEU A 22 -12.54 3.26 13.41
CA LEU A 22 -11.37 2.71 12.71
C LEU A 22 -11.76 1.53 11.81
N LEU A 23 -12.52 0.58 12.36
CA LEU A 23 -12.92 -0.64 11.69
C LEU A 23 -14.17 -0.43 10.82
N GLY A 24 -15.07 0.44 11.27
CA GLY A 24 -16.37 0.64 10.66
C GLY A 24 -17.42 -0.34 11.21
N ILE A 25 -18.67 0.11 11.23
CA ILE A 25 -19.82 -0.65 11.74
C ILE A 25 -20.83 -0.90 10.61
N GLY A 26 -20.46 -1.73 9.65
CA GLY A 26 -21.26 -2.02 8.46
C GLY A 26 -21.07 -1.02 7.31
N GLN A 27 -20.26 0.01 7.52
CA GLN A 27 -19.67 0.87 6.49
C GLN A 27 -18.16 0.87 6.67
N PRO A 28 -17.36 1.06 5.61
CA PRO A 28 -15.91 1.02 5.72
C PRO A 28 -15.38 2.10 6.67
N GLY A 29 -14.57 1.69 7.64
CA GLY A 29 -13.88 2.60 8.56
C GLY A 29 -12.60 3.18 7.97
N ARG A 30 -11.91 4.01 8.76
CA ARG A 30 -10.67 4.68 8.32
C ARG A 30 -9.56 3.70 7.92
N LEU A 31 -9.51 2.52 8.51
CA LEU A 31 -8.53 1.49 8.15
C LEU A 31 -8.74 1.03 6.70
N HIS A 32 -10.00 0.82 6.31
CA HIS A 32 -10.35 0.40 4.97
C HIS A 32 -9.94 1.43 3.91
N GLU A 33 -10.13 2.72 4.19
CA GLU A 33 -9.69 3.81 3.32
C GLU A 33 -8.16 3.79 3.11
N ILE A 34 -7.41 3.49 4.18
CA ILE A 34 -5.95 3.36 4.08
C ILE A 34 -5.58 2.14 3.25
N GLU A 35 -6.20 0.99 3.49
CA GLU A 35 -5.98 -0.23 2.71
C GLU A 35 -6.25 -0.01 1.22
N GLU A 36 -7.35 0.67 0.88
CA GLU A 36 -7.69 1.00 -0.51
C GLU A 36 -6.63 1.92 -1.15
N ARG A 37 -6.19 2.95 -0.42
CA ARG A 37 -5.13 3.85 -0.88
C ARG A 37 -3.81 3.09 -1.09
N VAL A 38 -3.42 2.23 -0.15
CA VAL A 38 -2.21 1.40 -0.27
C VAL A 38 -2.31 0.44 -1.46
N ALA A 39 -3.45 -0.24 -1.65
CA ALA A 39 -3.67 -1.13 -2.77
C ALA A 39 -3.60 -0.40 -4.12
N SER A 40 -4.13 0.83 -4.19
CA SER A 40 -4.01 1.68 -5.39
C SER A 40 -2.56 2.06 -5.69
N HIS A 41 -1.78 2.31 -4.65
CA HIS A 41 -0.37 2.67 -4.74
C HIS A 41 0.47 1.47 -5.18
N GLU A 42 0.21 0.29 -4.63
CA GLU A 42 0.88 -0.96 -4.98
C GLU A 42 0.69 -1.29 -6.47
N ARG A 43 -0.55 -1.20 -6.98
CA ARG A 43 -0.83 -1.42 -8.41
C ARG A 43 -0.09 -0.43 -9.31
N SER A 44 0.05 0.81 -8.87
CA SER A 44 0.74 1.85 -9.64
C SER A 44 2.25 1.62 -9.65
N VAL A 45 2.83 1.29 -8.51
CA VAL A 45 4.24 0.92 -8.38
C VAL A 45 4.54 -0.35 -9.18
N GLN A 46 3.66 -1.35 -9.16
CA GLN A 46 3.85 -2.59 -9.90
C GLN A 46 3.86 -2.36 -11.41
N ARG A 47 2.94 -1.54 -11.93
CA ARG A 47 2.93 -1.16 -13.35
C ARG A 47 4.19 -0.40 -13.75
N LEU A 48 4.62 0.54 -12.91
CA LEU A 48 5.87 1.30 -13.15
C LEU A 48 7.09 0.37 -13.17
N LYS A 49 7.19 -0.57 -12.22
CA LYS A 49 8.25 -1.58 -12.18
C LYS A 49 8.26 -2.44 -13.45
N GLY A 50 7.10 -2.90 -13.91
CA GLY A 50 6.99 -3.66 -15.16
C GLY A 50 7.48 -2.87 -16.38
N MET A 51 7.08 -1.60 -16.50
CA MET A 51 7.52 -0.72 -17.58
C MET A 51 9.02 -0.45 -17.54
N MET A 52 9.56 -0.11 -16.37
CA MET A 52 11.01 0.10 -16.20
C MET A 52 11.81 -1.17 -16.50
N GLY A 53 11.30 -2.35 -16.10
CA GLY A 53 11.90 -3.63 -16.45
C GLY A 53 11.97 -3.85 -17.95
N ALA A 54 10.86 -3.63 -18.67
CA ALA A 54 10.81 -3.76 -20.12
C ALA A 54 11.77 -2.78 -20.83
N LEU A 55 11.79 -1.51 -20.40
CA LEU A 55 12.73 -0.52 -20.92
C LEU A 55 14.19 -0.91 -20.65
N GLY A 56 14.48 -1.41 -19.46
CA GLY A 56 15.80 -1.92 -19.10
C GLY A 56 16.25 -3.04 -20.04
N VAL A 57 15.39 -4.03 -20.28
CA VAL A 57 15.68 -5.14 -21.21
C VAL A 57 15.92 -4.62 -22.62
N LEU A 58 15.08 -3.71 -23.13
CA LEU A 58 15.25 -3.12 -24.46
C LEU A 58 16.58 -2.37 -24.59
N LEU A 59 16.95 -1.58 -23.59
CA LEU A 59 18.21 -0.86 -23.56
C LEU A 59 19.42 -1.80 -23.52
N THR A 60 19.34 -2.89 -22.74
CA THR A 60 20.38 -3.91 -22.69
C THR A 60 20.56 -4.59 -24.05
N VAL A 61 19.46 -4.99 -24.70
CA VAL A 61 19.52 -5.60 -26.05
C VAL A 61 20.13 -4.61 -27.05
N ALA A 62 19.70 -3.35 -27.03
CA ALA A 62 20.26 -2.32 -27.89
C ALA A 62 21.78 -2.15 -27.67
N HIS A 63 22.23 -2.16 -26.41
CA HIS A 63 23.65 -2.12 -26.08
C HIS A 63 24.41 -3.32 -26.67
N VAL A 64 23.92 -4.54 -26.45
CA VAL A 64 24.55 -5.76 -26.97
C VAL A 64 24.69 -5.72 -28.50
N VAL A 65 23.65 -5.24 -29.19
CA VAL A 65 23.69 -5.09 -30.65
C VAL A 65 24.75 -4.09 -31.07
N VAL A 66 24.79 -2.91 -30.45
CA VAL A 66 25.77 -1.86 -30.77
C VAL A 66 27.19 -2.35 -30.52
N THR A 67 27.46 -3.00 -29.39
CA THR A 67 28.80 -3.52 -29.07
C THR A 67 29.22 -4.62 -30.05
N TRP A 68 28.30 -5.52 -30.40
CA TRP A 68 28.59 -6.60 -31.36
C TRP A 68 28.91 -6.09 -32.76
N PHE A 69 28.21 -5.05 -33.23
CA PHE A 69 28.53 -4.40 -34.51
C PHE A 69 29.83 -3.60 -34.44
N ALA A 70 30.14 -2.97 -33.31
CA ALA A 70 31.39 -2.23 -33.12
C ALA A 70 32.62 -3.15 -33.07
N GLU A 71 32.51 -4.33 -32.44
CA GLU A 71 33.60 -5.33 -32.39
C GLU A 71 33.87 -6.01 -33.75
N ARG A 72 32.89 -6.01 -34.66
CA ARG A 72 33.00 -6.61 -36.00
C ARG A 72 33.56 -5.67 -37.08
N ARG A 73 33.83 -4.41 -36.76
CA ARG A 73 34.29 -3.38 -37.70
C ARG A 73 35.75 -3.04 -37.46
#